data_AF-J9W825-F1
#
_entry.id   AF-J9W825-F1
#
_cell.length_a   1.000
_cell.length_b   1.000
_cell.length_c   1.000
_cell.angle_alpha   90.00
_cell.angle_beta   90.00
_cell.angle_gamma   90.00
#
_symmetry.space_group_name_H-M   'P 1'
#
loop_
_entity.id
_entity.type
_entity.pdbx_description
1 polymer ?
#
loop_
_entity_poly.entity_id
_entity_poly.type
_entity_poly.pdbx_seq_one_letter_code
_entity_poly.pdbx_strand_id
1 'polypeptide(L)' 'MPKNKEITVIAARGVQAYKNKNLTRKTKAYKQGTHLRVKAIVKHNLTTRYQLSNGYFVSANKKLVIQGKA' A
#
# COMPACT_ATOMS: atom_id res chain seq x y z
N MET A 1 -7.32 -9.94 3.00
CA MET A 1 -7.23 -8.59 3.64
C MET A 1 -6.26 -8.68 4.81
N PRO A 2 -5.54 -7.61 5.19
CA PRO A 2 -4.78 -7.62 6.45
C PRO A 2 -5.73 -7.87 7.61
N LYS A 3 -5.31 -8.64 8.63
CA LYS A 3 -6.16 -9.02 9.78
C LYS A 3 -6.79 -7.79 10.47
N ASN A 4 -6.01 -6.71 10.62
CA ASN A 4 -6.48 -5.45 11.20
C ASN A 4 -6.77 -4.35 10.15
N LYS A 5 -6.89 -4.72 8.86
CA LYS A 5 -7.03 -3.77 7.74
C LYS A 5 -5.93 -2.69 7.75
N GLU A 6 -4.76 -3.02 8.26
CA GLU A 6 -3.63 -2.12 8.43
C GLU A 6 -2.37 -2.76 7.86
N ILE A 7 -1.53 -1.94 7.24
CA ILE A 7 -0.21 -2.33 6.74
C ILE A 7 0.84 -1.34 7.24
N THR A 8 2.06 -1.82 7.43
CA THR A 8 3.20 -0.98 7.78
C THR A 8 4.20 -0.95 6.63
N VAL A 9 4.69 0.24 6.31
CA VAL A 9 5.73 0.43 5.29
C VAL A 9 7.08 0.01 5.88
N ILE A 10 7.72 -0.99 5.30
CA ILE A 10 9.03 -1.50 5.76
C ILE A 10 10.18 -1.13 4.81
N ALA A 11 9.87 -0.66 3.60
CA ALA A 11 10.90 -0.24 2.66
C ALA A 11 11.70 0.95 3.19
N ALA A 12 13.03 0.85 3.18
CA ALA A 12 13.94 1.94 3.56
C ALA A 12 13.70 3.23 2.74
N ARG A 13 13.39 3.09 1.45
CA ARG A 13 13.05 4.21 0.56
C ARG A 13 11.58 4.62 0.62
N GLY A 14 10.79 3.99 1.49
CA GLY A 14 9.36 4.20 1.58
C GLY A 14 8.56 3.58 0.43
N VAL A 15 7.28 3.91 0.37
CA VAL A 15 6.32 3.42 -0.63
C VAL A 15 5.57 4.58 -1.27
N GLN A 16 5.37 4.50 -2.58
CA GLN A 16 4.63 5.50 -3.33
C GLN A 16 3.14 5.15 -3.40
N ALA A 17 2.31 6.19 -3.29
CA ALA A 17 0.87 6.15 -3.41
C ALA A 17 0.44 6.75 -4.75
N TYR A 18 -0.60 6.17 -5.32
CA TYR A 18 -1.09 6.51 -6.66
C TYR A 18 -2.59 6.69 -6.66
N LYS A 19 -3.12 7.54 -7.54
CA LYS A 19 -4.57 7.75 -7.66
C LYS A 19 -5.27 6.57 -8.34
N ASN A 20 -4.57 5.88 -9.25
CA ASN A 20 -5.14 4.80 -10.05
C ASN A 20 -4.56 3.43 -9.68
N LYS A 21 -5.37 2.37 -9.86
CA LYS A 21 -4.96 0.97 -9.63
C LYS A 21 -3.75 0.53 -10.47
N ASN A 22 -3.54 1.18 -11.62
CA ASN A 22 -2.42 0.91 -12.54
C ASN A 22 -1.12 1.60 -12.10
N LEU A 23 -1.07 2.18 -10.89
CA LEU A 23 0.06 2.96 -10.37
C LEU A 23 0.45 4.16 -11.25
N THR A 24 -0.55 4.78 -11.89
CA THR A 24 -0.37 6.06 -12.59
C THR A 24 -0.82 7.22 -11.70
N ARG A 25 -0.33 8.43 -12.02
CA ARG A 25 -0.59 9.65 -11.24
C ARG A 25 -0.14 9.49 -9.78
N LYS A 26 1.19 9.41 -9.60
CA LYS A 26 1.85 9.44 -8.29
C LYS A 26 1.38 10.66 -7.51
N THR A 27 1.00 10.47 -6.24
CA THR A 27 0.42 11.55 -5.43
C THR A 27 1.16 11.79 -4.12
N LYS A 28 1.66 10.75 -3.47
CA LYS A 28 2.27 10.86 -2.15
C LYS A 28 3.32 9.77 -1.95
N ALA A 29 4.34 10.07 -1.15
CA ALA A 29 5.29 9.09 -0.65
C ALA A 29 5.04 8.85 0.84
N TYR A 30 5.08 7.60 1.26
CA TYR A 30 5.01 7.18 2.67
C TYR A 30 6.39 6.68 3.10
N LYS A 31 6.88 7.20 4.23
CA LYS A 31 8.19 6.81 4.78
C LYS A 31 8.12 5.43 5.44
N GLN A 32 9.26 4.81 5.69
CA GLN A 32 9.35 3.62 6.53
C GLN A 32 8.68 3.85 7.90
N GLY A 33 8.05 2.82 8.45
CA GLY A 33 7.29 2.88 9.70
C GLY A 33 5.90 3.49 9.57
N THR A 34 5.52 4.02 8.39
CA THR A 34 4.17 4.56 8.22
C THR A 34 3.13 3.44 8.25
N HIS A 35 2.12 3.59 9.10
CA HIS A 35 0.95 2.74 9.12
C HIS A 35 -0.12 3.26 8.17
N LEU A 36 -0.64 2.38 7.31
CA LEU A 36 -1.65 2.71 6.31
C LEU A 36 -2.87 1.81 6.49
N ARG A 37 -4.05 2.43 6.49
CA ARG A 37 -5.32 1.71 6.57
C ARG A 37 -5.78 1.28 5.19
N VAL A 38 -5.97 -0.03 5.04
CA VAL A 38 -6.40 -0.70 3.81
C VAL A 38 -7.92 -0.83 3.82
N LYS A 39 -8.56 -0.31 2.78
CA LYS A 39 -9.98 -0.53 2.48
C LYS A 39 -10.19 -1.84 1.74
N ALA A 40 -9.37 -2.09 0.71
CA ALA A 40 -9.49 -3.28 -0.12
C ALA A 40 -8.16 -3.76 -0.70
N ILE A 41 -8.13 -5.01 -1.18
CA ILE A 41 -7.05 -5.58 -1.99
C ILE A 41 -7.58 -5.64 -3.41
N VAL A 42 -6.85 -5.03 -4.33
CA VAL A 42 -7.18 -4.99 -5.75
C VAL A 42 -6.12 -5.77 -6.51
N LYS A 43 -6.55 -6.77 -7.26
CA LYS A 43 -5.68 -7.52 -8.18
C LYS A 43 -5.60 -6.76 -9.51
N HIS A 44 -4.39 -6.61 -10.03
CA HIS A 44 -4.11 -6.04 -11.34
C HIS A 44 -3.08 -6.93 -12.04
N ASN A 45 -3.54 -7.73 -13.00
CA ASN A 45 -2.77 -8.76 -13.69
C ASN A 45 -2.12 -9.74 -12.68
N LEU A 46 -0.79 -9.89 -12.75
CA LEU A 46 0.01 -10.74 -11.87
C LEU A 46 0.35 -10.09 -10.52
N THR A 47 -0.11 -8.87 -10.28
CA THR A 47 0.25 -8.10 -9.08
C THR A 47 -0.96 -7.72 -8.25
N THR A 48 -0.73 -7.49 -6.96
CA THR A 48 -1.75 -7.03 -6.03
C THR A 48 -1.40 -5.63 -5.53
N ARG A 49 -2.44 -4.85 -5.23
CA ARG A 49 -2.40 -3.49 -4.72
C ARG A 49 -3.30 -3.39 -3.50
N TYR A 50 -2.92 -2.56 -2.54
CA TYR A 50 -3.82 -2.16 -1.47
C TYR A 50 -4.48 -0.84 -1.84
N GLN A 51 -5.81 -0.84 -1.86
CA GLN A 51 -6.58 0.39 -1.85
C GLN A 51 -6.65 0.89 -0.41
N LEU A 52 -6.15 2.09 -0.18
CA LEU A 52 -6.18 2.77 1.09
C LEU A 52 -7.55 3.39 1.35
N SER A 53 -7.84 3.73 2.61
CA SER A 53 -9.10 4.37 3.01
C SER A 53 -9.35 5.71 2.31
N ASN A 54 -8.29 6.44 1.95
CA ASN A 54 -8.35 7.69 1.18
C ASN A 54 -8.53 7.49 -0.34
N GLY A 55 -8.74 6.25 -0.81
CA GLY A 55 -8.95 5.93 -2.21
C GLY A 55 -7.66 5.77 -3.03
N TYR A 56 -6.49 6.02 -2.46
CA TYR A 56 -5.20 5.80 -3.15
C TYR A 56 -4.79 4.34 -3.15
N PHE A 57 -3.87 4.01 -4.06
CA PHE A 57 -3.33 2.68 -4.26
C PHE A 57 -1.86 2.64 -3.90
N VAL A 58 -1.46 1.60 -3.16
CA VAL A 58 -0.05 1.28 -2.87
C VAL A 58 0.26 -0.16 -3.30
N SER A 59 1.52 -0.43 -3.61
CA SER A 59 1.97 -1.78 -3.96
C SER A 59 1.82 -2.71 -2.75
N ALA A 60 1.26 -3.91 -2.95
CA ALA A 60 1.16 -4.94 -1.93
C ALA A 60 2.39 -5.87 -1.87
N ASN A 61 3.52 -5.45 -2.45
CA ASN A 61 4.76 -6.24 -2.42
C ASN A 61 5.27 -6.41 -0.97
N LYS A 62 5.41 -7.65 -0.53
CA LYS A 62 5.85 -8.01 0.83
C LYS A 62 7.25 -7.53 1.19
N LYS A 63 8.09 -7.18 0.20
CA LYS A 63 9.41 -6.54 0.43
C LYS A 63 9.30 -5.05 0.76
N LEU A 64 8.13 -4.45 0.51
CA LEU A 64 7.90 -3.02 0.71
C LEU A 64 6.95 -2.73 1.88
N VAL A 65 5.99 -3.62 2.12
CA VAL A 65 4.96 -3.48 3.15
C VAL A 65 4.71 -4.80 3.85
N ILE A 66 4.36 -4.75 5.14
CA ILE A 66 3.88 -5.90 5.92
C ILE A 66 2.46 -5.65 6.41
N GLN A 67 1.74 -6.72 6.73
CA GLN A 67 0.40 -6.62 7.30
C GLN A 67 0.48 -6.49 8.81
N GLY A 68 -0.32 -5.60 9.39
CA GLY A 68 -0.29 -5.29 10.81
C GLY A 68 0.80 -4.27 11.18
N LYS A 69 1.01 -4.13 12.49
CA LYS A 69 2.05 -3.26 13.06
C LYS A 69 3.37 -4.04 13.07
N ALA A 70 4.43 -3.41 12.55
CA ALA A 70 5.80 -3.90 12.67
C ALA A 70 6.32 -3.63 14.08
#